data_AF-A0A9N8H586-F1
#
_entry.id   AF-A0A9N8H586-F1
#
_cell.length_a   1.000
_cell.length_b   1.000
_cell.length_c   1.000
_cell.angle_alpha   90.00
_cell.angle_beta   90.00
_cell.angle_gamma   90.00
#
_symmetry.space_group_name_H-M   'P 1'
#
loop_
_entity.id
_entity.type
_entity.pdbx_description
1 polymer ?
#
loop_
_entity_poly.entity_id
_entity_poly.type
_entity_poly.pdbx_seq_one_letter_code
_entity_poly.pdbx_strand_id
1 'polypeptide(L)'
;MKSPTTAFATTSVPASPASANSKLHEFTHYHGMLCSPTTASRCCDAFQGGTILFMPSSYTRDTFQNYEYSGKGVLTPLSYYLLVLLSLTGLSTLLKQTVFRMATEIPQDQQEEANAASLTSQYNEHLQVDDYILEHCKQHTNATSLQLKRRFEYQFRLVGLDVVMLHFQCDQNKLHLVEVFHLNNPFWKTCLMPVMDLAIWIRRNVLMRGTKKAKKTA
;
A
#
# COMPACT_ATOMS: atom_id res chain seq x y z
N MET A 1 34.25 31.65 32.29
CA MET A 1 33.24 32.02 31.28
C MET A 1 32.47 30.76 30.91
N LYS A 2 31.19 30.67 31.27
CA LYS A 2 30.33 29.51 30.98
C LYS A 2 29.57 29.78 29.68
N SER A 3 29.77 28.94 28.67
CA SER A 3 29.05 29.02 27.39
C SER A 3 27.60 28.55 27.54
N PRO A 4 26.61 29.20 26.90
CA PRO A 4 25.22 28.79 26.98
C PRO A 4 24.94 27.64 26.00
N THR A 5 24.38 26.55 26.52
CA THR A 5 23.91 25.40 25.73
C THR A 5 22.51 25.72 25.19
N THR A 6 22.42 26.00 23.89
CA THR A 6 21.14 26.23 23.21
C THR A 6 20.50 24.89 22.84
N ALA A 7 19.48 24.48 23.60
CA ALA A 7 18.67 23.32 23.28
C ALA A 7 17.70 23.66 22.14
N PHE A 8 17.90 23.06 20.96
CA PHE A 8 16.94 23.13 19.86
C PHE A 8 15.74 22.23 20.18
N ALA A 9 14.60 22.84 20.47
CA ALA A 9 13.32 22.15 20.55
C ALA A 9 13.00 21.54 19.18
N THR A 10 12.92 20.21 19.13
CA THR A 10 12.46 19.50 17.93
C THR A 10 10.95 19.59 17.90
N THR A 11 10.41 20.54 17.14
CA THR A 11 8.97 20.71 16.98
C THR A 11 8.43 19.52 16.19
N SER A 12 7.88 18.52 16.89
CA SER A 12 7.10 17.47 16.24
C SER A 12 5.83 18.11 15.68
N VAL A 13 5.74 18.20 14.35
CA VAL A 13 4.50 18.59 13.67
C VAL A 13 3.40 17.62 14.12
N PRO A 14 2.30 18.09 14.73
CA PRO A 14 1.22 17.22 15.13
C PRO A 14 0.66 16.54 13.87
N ALA A 15 0.60 15.21 13.90
CA ALA A 15 -0.02 14.42 12.83
C ALA A 15 -1.45 14.95 12.63
N SER A 16 -1.73 15.51 11.45
CA SER A 16 -3.02 16.13 11.16
C SER A 16 -4.14 15.09 11.28
N PRO A 17 -5.20 15.35 12.07
CA PRO A 17 -6.30 14.41 12.29
C PRO A 17 -7.17 14.14 11.04
N ALA A 18 -6.80 14.68 9.88
CA ALA A 18 -7.56 14.57 8.64
C ALA A 18 -7.39 13.23 7.89
N SER A 19 -6.42 12.37 8.25
CA SER A 19 -6.11 11.18 7.44
C SER A 19 -7.11 10.01 7.60
N ALA A 20 -7.94 10.02 8.65
CA ALA A 20 -8.90 8.94 8.91
C ALA A 20 -10.17 8.98 8.04
N ASN A 21 -10.42 10.07 7.31
CA ASN A 21 -11.71 10.35 6.64
C ASN A 21 -11.64 10.40 5.10
N SER A 22 -10.59 9.88 4.47
CA SER A 22 -10.60 9.71 3.01
C SER A 22 -11.75 8.79 2.60
N LYS A 23 -12.66 9.30 1.77
CA LYS A 23 -13.90 8.62 1.34
C LYS A 23 -13.58 7.49 0.37
N LEU A 24 -14.43 6.46 0.32
CA LEU A 24 -14.32 5.36 -0.65
C LEU A 24 -14.01 5.84 -2.07
N HIS A 25 -14.75 6.85 -2.55
CA HIS A 25 -14.58 7.45 -3.87
C HIS A 25 -13.15 7.96 -4.13
N GLU A 26 -12.50 8.58 -3.14
CA GLU A 26 -11.12 9.07 -3.31
C GLU A 26 -10.14 7.91 -3.49
N PHE A 27 -10.32 6.84 -2.72
CA PHE A 27 -9.53 5.63 -2.88
C PHE A 27 -9.84 4.89 -4.19
N THR A 28 -11.07 4.95 -4.70
CA THR A 28 -11.40 4.41 -6.02
C THR A 28 -10.58 5.11 -7.11
N HIS A 29 -10.48 6.44 -7.10
CA HIS A 29 -9.64 7.16 -8.07
C HIS A 29 -8.15 6.90 -7.87
N TYR A 30 -7.72 6.86 -6.61
CA TYR A 30 -6.33 6.56 -6.25
C TYR A 30 -5.88 5.18 -6.77
N HIS A 31 -6.69 4.14 -6.52
CA HIS A 31 -6.40 2.77 -6.96
C HIS A 31 -6.71 2.54 -8.45
N GLY A 32 -7.58 3.36 -9.03
CA GLY A 32 -7.77 3.47 -10.48
C GLY A 32 -6.62 4.18 -11.20
N MET A 33 -5.56 4.58 -10.50
CA MET A 33 -4.33 5.18 -11.06
C MET A 33 -4.53 6.55 -11.73
N LEU A 34 -5.69 7.18 -11.58
CA LEU A 34 -6.05 8.47 -12.17
C LEU A 34 -6.59 9.42 -11.11
N CYS A 35 -5.75 9.78 -10.14
CA CYS A 35 -6.11 10.75 -9.13
C CYS A 35 -5.29 12.05 -9.24
N SER A 36 -5.86 13.14 -8.74
CA SER A 36 -5.14 14.42 -8.62
C SER A 36 -4.04 14.32 -7.55
N PRO A 37 -2.97 15.14 -7.63
CA PRO A 37 -1.89 15.11 -6.63
C PRO A 37 -2.37 15.33 -5.19
N THR A 38 -3.38 16.18 -5.00
CA THR A 38 -4.01 16.42 -3.70
C THR A 38 -4.72 15.17 -3.16
N THR A 39 -5.37 14.40 -4.01
CA THR A 39 -6.01 13.14 -3.63
C THR A 39 -4.96 12.09 -3.32
N ALA A 40 -3.93 11.97 -4.17
CA ALA A 40 -2.79 11.09 -3.91
C ALA A 40 -2.15 11.36 -2.55
N SER A 41 -1.89 12.63 -2.21
CA SER A 41 -1.33 13.01 -0.90
C SER A 41 -2.21 12.55 0.25
N ARG A 42 -3.52 12.83 0.21
CA ARG A 42 -4.44 12.43 1.28
C ARG A 42 -4.55 10.91 1.43
N CYS A 43 -4.56 10.17 0.33
CA CYS A 43 -4.57 8.71 0.36
C CYS A 43 -3.25 8.15 0.92
N CYS A 44 -2.10 8.68 0.51
CA CYS A 44 -0.80 8.34 1.08
C CYS A 44 -0.74 8.63 2.58
N ASP A 45 -1.24 9.79 3.00
CA ASP A 45 -1.27 10.21 4.41
C ASP A 45 -2.17 9.32 5.27
N ALA A 46 -3.25 8.76 4.69
CA ALA A 46 -4.15 7.83 5.36
C ALA A 46 -3.44 6.53 5.79
N PHE A 47 -2.41 6.10 5.06
CA PHE A 47 -1.62 4.91 5.39
C PHE A 47 -0.44 5.19 6.34
N GLN A 48 -0.28 6.42 6.84
CA GLN A 48 0.84 6.74 7.73
C GLN A 48 0.77 5.97 9.05
N GLY A 49 1.83 5.20 9.30
CA GLY A 49 1.97 4.36 10.49
C GLY A 49 1.26 3.01 10.38
N GLY A 50 0.63 2.70 9.24
CA GLY A 50 0.19 1.35 8.90
C GLY A 50 1.20 0.60 8.04
N THR A 51 0.81 -0.59 7.63
CA THR A 51 1.58 -1.46 6.74
C THR A 51 1.02 -1.39 5.33
N ILE A 52 1.86 -1.26 4.32
CA ILE A 52 1.48 -1.42 2.92
C ILE A 52 2.20 -2.63 2.36
N LEU A 53 1.50 -3.56 1.71
CA LEU A 53 2.05 -4.78 1.11
C LEU A 53 1.59 -4.85 -0.35
N PHE A 54 2.54 -5.02 -1.28
CA PHE A 54 2.26 -5.17 -2.72
C PHE A 54 2.81 -6.51 -3.22
N MET A 55 2.02 -7.57 -3.13
CA MET A 55 2.48 -8.95 -3.22
C MET A 55 1.99 -9.63 -4.52
N PRO A 56 2.83 -10.44 -5.20
CA PRO A 56 2.35 -11.32 -6.24
C PRO A 56 1.52 -12.44 -5.60
N SER A 57 0.55 -13.01 -6.32
CA SER A 57 -0.30 -14.11 -5.83
C SER A 57 0.45 -15.38 -5.43
N SER A 58 1.73 -15.49 -5.80
CA SER A 58 2.63 -16.60 -5.48
C SER A 58 3.50 -16.34 -4.25
N TYR A 59 3.18 -15.33 -3.44
CA TYR A 59 3.88 -15.05 -2.20
C TYR A 59 3.79 -16.23 -1.22
N THR A 60 4.72 -16.29 -0.28
CA THR A 60 4.77 -17.30 0.78
C THR A 60 5.05 -16.64 2.13
N ARG A 61 4.85 -17.39 3.22
CA ARG A 61 5.19 -16.96 4.58
C ARG A 61 6.63 -16.46 4.73
N ASP A 62 7.58 -17.02 3.99
CA ASP A 62 8.99 -16.64 4.07
C ASP A 62 9.36 -15.45 3.18
N THR A 63 8.53 -15.13 2.19
CA THR A 63 8.86 -14.15 1.14
C THR A 63 8.06 -12.87 1.20
N PHE A 64 6.89 -12.87 1.86
CA PHE A 64 5.96 -11.73 1.84
C PHE A 64 6.59 -10.41 2.34
N GLN A 65 7.48 -10.48 3.33
CA GLN A 65 8.15 -9.31 3.90
C GLN A 65 9.04 -8.55 2.89
N ASN A 66 9.44 -9.19 1.79
CA ASN A 66 10.17 -8.51 0.72
C ASN A 66 9.32 -7.48 -0.03
N TYR A 67 8.00 -7.59 0.07
CA TYR A 67 7.01 -6.74 -0.56
C TYR A 67 6.45 -5.67 0.39
N GLU A 68 6.98 -5.59 1.62
CA GLU A 68 6.52 -4.66 2.62
C GLU A 68 7.02 -3.23 2.35
N TYR A 69 6.08 -2.30 2.41
CA TYR A 69 6.26 -0.86 2.40
C TYR A 69 5.95 -0.33 3.80
N SER A 70 6.79 -0.67 4.79
CA SER A 70 6.66 -0.16 6.15
C SER A 70 7.92 0.61 6.60
N GLY A 71 7.75 1.52 7.57
CA GLY A 71 8.81 2.37 8.12
C GLY A 71 9.01 3.74 7.44
N LYS A 72 10.25 4.28 7.50
CA LYS A 72 10.62 5.65 7.05
C LYS A 72 10.49 5.89 5.52
N GLY A 73 10.16 4.87 4.75
CA GLY A 73 9.94 4.92 3.31
C GLY A 73 8.44 4.91 2.96
N VAL A 74 7.67 5.80 3.60
CA VAL A 74 6.24 6.02 3.40
C VAL A 74 5.94 6.15 1.91
N LEU A 75 4.83 5.58 1.45
CA LEU A 75 4.31 5.82 0.11
C LEU A 75 4.05 7.33 -0.02
N THR A 76 4.93 8.03 -0.73
CA THR A 76 4.76 9.45 -1.07
C THR A 76 4.01 9.59 -2.38
N PRO A 77 3.38 10.74 -2.68
CA PRO A 77 2.78 10.99 -3.98
C PRO A 77 3.76 10.75 -5.14
N LEU A 78 5.03 11.15 -4.99
CA LEU A 78 6.05 10.94 -6.00
C LEU A 78 6.30 9.43 -6.25
N SER A 79 6.50 8.66 -5.18
CA SER A 79 6.69 7.20 -5.32
C SER A 79 5.44 6.50 -5.86
N TYR A 80 4.24 6.99 -5.51
CA TYR A 80 2.99 6.48 -6.06
C TYR A 80 2.92 6.71 -7.58
N TYR A 81 3.13 7.93 -8.06
CA TYR A 81 3.10 8.20 -9.51
C TYR A 81 4.22 7.46 -10.25
N LEU A 82 5.40 7.30 -9.64
CA LEU A 82 6.46 6.49 -10.22
C LEU A 82 6.04 5.03 -10.34
N LEU A 83 5.38 4.46 -9.33
CA LEU A 83 4.82 3.11 -9.37
C LEU A 83 3.75 2.97 -10.47
N VAL A 84 2.84 3.93 -10.58
CA VAL A 84 1.79 3.99 -11.61
C VAL A 84 2.40 3.98 -13.03
N LEU A 85 3.46 4.75 -13.24
CA LEU A 85 4.16 4.83 -14.53
C LEU A 85 4.93 3.54 -14.83
N LEU A 86 5.73 3.05 -13.88
CA LEU A 86 6.58 1.87 -14.09
C LEU A 86 5.77 0.57 -14.24
N SER A 87 4.62 0.46 -13.59
CA SER A 87 3.72 -0.69 -13.71
C SER A 87 2.84 -0.66 -14.97
N LEU A 88 2.85 0.43 -15.73
CA LEU A 88 1.98 0.68 -16.89
C LEU A 88 0.47 0.65 -16.57
N THR A 89 0.08 0.61 -15.29
CA THR A 89 -1.31 0.60 -14.85
C THR A 89 -2.01 1.94 -15.12
N GLY A 90 -1.27 3.05 -15.03
CA GLY A 90 -1.75 4.37 -15.45
C GLY A 90 -2.02 4.43 -16.95
N LEU A 91 -1.12 3.88 -17.77
CA LEU A 91 -1.31 3.80 -19.23
C LEU A 91 -2.49 2.91 -19.60
N SER A 92 -2.64 1.75 -18.94
CA SER A 92 -3.82 0.89 -19.08
C SER A 92 -5.11 1.67 -18.85
N THR A 93 -5.15 2.52 -17.83
CA THR A 93 -6.35 3.30 -17.49
C THR A 93 -6.61 4.41 -18.51
N LEU A 94 -5.58 5.14 -18.95
CA LEU A 94 -5.69 6.15 -20.00
C LEU A 94 -6.22 5.58 -21.33
N LEU A 95 -5.80 4.36 -21.68
CA LEU A 95 -6.25 3.64 -22.87
C LEU A 95 -7.62 2.94 -22.67
N LYS A 96 -8.29 3.15 -21.54
CA LYS A 96 -9.57 2.50 -21.17
C LYS A 96 -9.48 0.96 -21.16
N GLN A 97 -8.29 0.43 -20.90
CA GLN A 97 -8.01 -1.01 -20.75
C GLN A 97 -8.07 -1.47 -19.28
N THR A 98 -8.32 -0.56 -18.35
CA THR A 98 -8.58 -0.89 -16.94
C THR A 98 -10.07 -1.16 -16.75
N VAL A 99 -10.38 -2.38 -16.28
CA VAL A 99 -11.73 -2.77 -15.88
C VAL A 99 -11.83 -2.62 -14.38
N PHE A 100 -12.63 -1.65 -13.95
CA PHE A 100 -13.07 -1.54 -12.56
C PHE A 100 -14.09 -2.65 -12.28
N ARG A 101 -13.80 -3.52 -11.31
CA ARG A 101 -14.69 -4.63 -10.95
C ARG A 101 -15.51 -4.30 -9.71
N MET A 102 -14.86 -3.77 -8.68
CA MET A 102 -15.50 -3.51 -7.40
C MET A 102 -14.78 -2.43 -6.60
N ALA A 103 -15.56 -1.62 -5.88
CA ALA A 103 -15.11 -0.90 -4.70
C ALA A 103 -16.23 -0.97 -3.66
N THR A 104 -15.94 -1.54 -2.50
CA THR A 104 -16.91 -1.66 -1.42
C THR A 104 -16.28 -1.13 -0.13
N GLU A 105 -17.08 -0.41 0.64
CA GLU A 105 -16.79 -0.04 2.03
C GLU A 105 -17.67 -0.92 2.90
N ILE A 106 -17.06 -1.64 3.84
CA ILE A 106 -17.77 -2.56 4.72
C ILE A 106 -18.36 -1.73 5.87
N PRO A 107 -19.69 -1.75 6.06
CA PRO A 107 -20.34 -1.05 7.16
C PRO A 107 -19.79 -1.51 8.51
N GLN A 108 -19.68 -0.60 9.48
CA GLN A 108 -19.10 -0.90 10.80
C GLN A 108 -19.86 -1.98 11.57
N ASP A 109 -21.17 -2.08 11.33
CA ASP A 109 -22.06 -3.11 11.86
C ASP A 109 -21.85 -4.50 11.22
N GLN A 110 -21.18 -4.55 10.06
CA GLN A 110 -20.83 -5.77 9.32
C GLN A 110 -19.32 -6.05 9.34
N GLN A 111 -18.55 -5.32 10.14
CA GLN A 111 -17.14 -5.58 10.38
C GLN A 111 -17.00 -6.78 11.31
N GLU A 112 -17.36 -7.96 10.81
CA GLU A 112 -16.88 -9.21 11.38
C GLU A 112 -15.35 -9.24 11.27
N GLU A 113 -14.66 -9.88 12.23
CA GLU A 113 -13.23 -10.18 12.06
C GLU A 113 -13.04 -10.85 10.70
N ALA A 114 -11.99 -10.45 9.98
CA ALA A 114 -11.84 -10.75 8.56
C ALA A 114 -12.03 -12.25 8.25
N ASN A 115 -13.25 -12.63 7.84
CA ASN A 115 -13.59 -14.01 7.51
C ASN A 115 -12.81 -14.42 6.24
N ALA A 116 -12.41 -15.68 6.14
CA ALA A 116 -11.65 -16.19 4.99
C ALA A 116 -12.28 -15.83 3.63
N ALA A 117 -13.60 -15.89 3.50
CA ALA A 117 -14.30 -15.52 2.26
C ALA A 117 -14.11 -14.04 1.86
N SER A 118 -13.88 -13.15 2.83
CA SER A 118 -13.63 -11.72 2.59
C SER A 118 -12.20 -11.43 2.14
N LEU A 119 -11.29 -12.40 2.29
CA LEU A 119 -9.86 -12.30 1.98
C LEU A 119 -9.50 -12.80 0.58
N THR A 120 -10.38 -13.58 -0.05
CA THR A 120 -10.22 -14.06 -1.43
C THR A 120 -10.96 -13.16 -2.41
N SER A 121 -10.37 -12.88 -3.58
CA SER A 121 -11.01 -12.15 -4.69
C SER A 121 -12.30 -12.86 -5.15
N GLN A 122 -13.29 -12.06 -5.58
CA GLN A 122 -14.55 -12.60 -6.10
C GLN A 122 -14.44 -13.00 -7.58
N TYR A 123 -13.40 -12.54 -8.26
CA TYR A 123 -13.21 -12.70 -9.70
C TYR A 123 -12.00 -13.56 -10.05
N ASN A 124 -11.07 -13.79 -9.12
CA ASN A 124 -9.88 -14.59 -9.34
C ASN A 124 -9.47 -15.31 -8.05
N GLU A 125 -9.75 -16.61 -7.94
CA GLU A 125 -9.47 -17.42 -6.74
C GLU A 125 -7.98 -17.49 -6.36
N HIS A 126 -7.05 -17.20 -7.28
CA HIS A 126 -5.63 -17.13 -6.97
C HIS A 126 -5.24 -15.91 -6.14
N LEU A 127 -6.11 -14.89 -6.09
CA LEU A 127 -5.88 -13.68 -5.31
C LEU A 127 -6.48 -13.84 -3.92
N GLN A 128 -5.68 -14.32 -2.98
CA GLN A 128 -6.06 -14.47 -1.58
C GLN A 128 -5.06 -13.82 -0.63
N VAL A 129 -5.57 -13.29 0.47
CA VAL A 129 -4.76 -12.82 1.60
C VAL A 129 -4.79 -13.88 2.70
N ASP A 130 -3.63 -14.46 3.01
CA ASP A 130 -3.50 -15.47 4.06
C ASP A 130 -3.50 -14.85 5.46
N ASP A 131 -3.95 -15.61 6.47
CA ASP A 131 -4.11 -15.12 7.85
C ASP A 131 -2.82 -14.56 8.48
N TYR A 132 -1.66 -15.13 8.13
CA TYR A 132 -0.36 -14.66 8.67
C TYR A 132 -0.01 -13.23 8.21
N ILE A 133 -0.60 -12.74 7.12
CA ILE A 133 -0.47 -11.35 6.68
C ILE A 133 -1.21 -10.42 7.65
N LEU A 134 -2.36 -10.85 8.14
CA LEU A 134 -3.14 -10.10 9.13
C LEU A 134 -2.41 -10.08 10.48
N GLU A 135 -1.86 -11.22 10.90
CA GLU A 135 -1.01 -11.30 12.09
C GLU A 135 0.19 -10.35 12.00
N HIS A 136 0.86 -10.29 10.84
CA HIS A 136 1.96 -9.35 10.61
C HIS A 136 1.51 -7.89 10.75
N CYS A 137 0.36 -7.53 10.17
CA CYS A 137 -0.20 -6.17 10.28
C CYS A 137 -0.52 -5.80 11.75
N LYS A 138 -1.07 -6.75 12.52
CA LYS A 138 -1.32 -6.58 13.97
C LYS A 138 -0.01 -6.35 14.72
N GLN A 139 0.99 -7.20 14.49
CA GLN A 139 2.31 -7.09 15.13
C GLN A 139 3.00 -5.76 14.81
N HIS A 140 2.89 -5.28 13.56
CA HIS A 140 3.52 -4.02 13.14
C HIS A 140 3.02 -2.81 13.93
N THR A 141 1.73 -2.78 14.25
CA THR A 141 1.10 -1.67 14.97
C THR A 141 0.92 -1.95 16.47
N ASN A 142 1.18 -3.17 16.94
CA ASN A 142 0.75 -3.64 18.26
C ASN A 142 -0.78 -3.53 18.45
N ALA A 143 -1.53 -3.78 17.38
CA ALA A 143 -2.99 -3.81 17.41
C ALA A 143 -3.51 -5.15 17.91
N THR A 144 -4.66 -5.14 18.59
CA THR A 144 -5.34 -6.37 19.02
C THR A 144 -6.26 -6.92 17.95
N SER A 145 -6.89 -6.02 17.18
CA SER A 145 -7.86 -6.35 16.15
C SER A 145 -7.56 -5.64 14.83
N LEU A 146 -8.01 -6.28 13.74
CA LEU A 146 -8.01 -5.71 12.41
C LEU A 146 -9.39 -5.96 11.80
N GLN A 147 -9.94 -4.91 11.19
CA GLN A 147 -11.24 -4.96 10.52
C GLN A 147 -11.04 -4.62 9.05
N LEU A 148 -11.61 -5.44 8.17
CA LEU A 148 -11.64 -5.12 6.74
C LEU A 148 -12.56 -3.91 6.56
N LYS A 149 -11.99 -2.78 6.13
CA LYS A 149 -12.73 -1.52 5.92
C LYS A 149 -13.18 -1.38 4.48
N ARG A 150 -12.28 -1.67 3.53
CA ARG A 150 -12.53 -1.47 2.11
C ARG A 150 -11.91 -2.56 1.27
N ARG A 151 -12.54 -2.81 0.14
CA ARG A 151 -12.09 -3.75 -0.87
C ARG A 151 -12.18 -3.12 -2.24
N PHE A 152 -11.15 -3.33 -3.04
CA PHE A 152 -11.12 -2.90 -4.43
C PHE A 152 -10.62 -4.03 -5.31
N GLU A 153 -11.20 -4.18 -6.49
CA GLU A 153 -10.78 -5.16 -7.47
C GLU A 153 -10.71 -4.53 -8.86
N TYR A 154 -9.59 -4.76 -9.54
CA TYR A 154 -9.29 -4.21 -10.85
C TYR A 154 -8.69 -5.28 -11.76
N GLN A 155 -8.89 -5.10 -13.06
CA GLN A 155 -8.18 -5.83 -14.09
C GLN A 155 -7.58 -4.84 -15.10
N PHE A 156 -6.25 -4.83 -15.20
CA PHE A 156 -5.50 -4.01 -16.16
C PHE A 156 -5.16 -4.86 -17.39
N ARG A 157 -6.01 -4.78 -18.43
CA ARG A 157 -5.94 -5.68 -19.60
C ARG A 157 -4.65 -5.54 -20.40
N LEU A 158 -4.06 -4.35 -20.45
CA LEU A 158 -2.84 -4.08 -21.22
C LEU A 158 -1.69 -5.01 -20.81
N VAL A 159 -1.55 -5.23 -19.49
CA VAL A 159 -0.51 -6.09 -18.89
C VAL A 159 -1.05 -7.46 -18.47
N GLY A 160 -2.37 -7.68 -18.58
CA GLY A 160 -3.04 -8.90 -18.10
C GLY A 160 -2.94 -9.06 -16.59
N LEU A 161 -3.02 -7.97 -15.83
CA LEU A 161 -2.85 -7.93 -14.38
C LEU A 161 -4.21 -7.86 -13.68
N ASP A 162 -4.54 -8.86 -12.87
CA ASP A 162 -5.67 -8.79 -11.93
C ASP A 162 -5.15 -8.40 -10.54
N VAL A 163 -5.88 -7.56 -9.82
CA VAL A 163 -5.47 -7.03 -8.53
C VAL A 163 -6.64 -7.00 -7.56
N VAL A 164 -6.41 -7.48 -6.33
CA VAL A 164 -7.27 -7.27 -5.17
C VAL A 164 -6.53 -6.39 -4.16
N MET A 165 -7.18 -5.34 -3.68
CA MET A 165 -6.65 -4.41 -2.69
C MET A 165 -7.60 -4.38 -1.50
N LEU A 166 -7.09 -4.77 -0.33
CA LEU A 166 -7.83 -4.81 0.92
C LEU A 166 -7.28 -3.75 1.88
N HIS A 167 -8.15 -2.91 2.41
CA HIS A 167 -7.81 -1.94 3.45
C HIS A 167 -8.24 -2.48 4.79
N PHE A 168 -7.29 -2.70 5.68
CA PHE A 168 -7.59 -3.09 7.06
C PHE A 168 -7.40 -1.90 7.99
N GLN A 169 -8.38 -1.63 8.84
CA GLN A 169 -8.27 -0.64 9.90
C GLN A 169 -8.02 -1.36 11.22
N CYS A 170 -7.00 -0.93 11.96
CA CYS A 170 -6.75 -1.44 13.30
C CYS A 170 -7.47 -0.61 14.37
N ASP A 171 -7.56 -1.16 15.58
CA ASP A 171 -8.08 -0.50 16.79
C ASP A 171 -7.38 0.83 17.13
N GLN A 172 -6.11 0.99 16.76
CA GLN A 172 -5.36 2.24 16.88
C GLN A 172 -5.67 3.27 15.77
N ASN A 173 -6.71 3.02 14.97
CA ASN A 173 -7.13 3.86 13.85
C ASN A 173 -6.03 4.03 12.78
N LYS A 174 -5.14 3.04 12.61
CA LYS A 174 -4.19 2.97 11.49
C LYS A 174 -4.78 2.17 10.35
N LEU A 175 -4.48 2.60 9.13
CA LEU A 175 -4.94 1.95 7.92
C LEU A 175 -3.77 1.17 7.29
N HIS A 176 -3.99 -0.12 7.07
CA HIS A 176 -3.09 -1.02 6.35
C HIS A 176 -3.65 -1.26 4.95
N LEU A 177 -2.76 -1.40 3.97
CA LEU A 177 -3.10 -1.78 2.60
C LEU A 177 -2.43 -3.12 2.28
N VAL A 178 -3.22 -4.11 1.91
CA VAL A 178 -2.73 -5.37 1.37
C VAL A 178 -3.22 -5.47 -0.06
N GLU A 179 -2.29 -5.41 -1.00
CA GLU A 179 -2.52 -5.60 -2.42
C GLU A 179 -1.92 -6.92 -2.84
N VAL A 180 -2.74 -7.78 -3.45
CA VAL A 180 -2.30 -9.03 -4.08
C VAL A 180 -2.62 -8.96 -5.56
N PHE A 181 -1.64 -9.29 -6.39
CA PHE A 181 -1.79 -9.21 -7.84
C PHE A 181 -1.40 -10.50 -8.55
N HIS A 182 -2.04 -10.77 -9.69
CA HIS A 182 -1.79 -11.94 -10.52
C HIS A 182 -1.60 -11.51 -11.97
N LEU A 183 -0.49 -11.94 -12.59
CA LEU A 183 -0.20 -11.72 -13.99
C LEU A 183 -0.63 -12.94 -14.81
N ASN A 184 -1.71 -12.77 -15.58
CA ASN A 184 -2.23 -13.80 -16.48
C ASN A 184 -1.36 -13.98 -17.74
N ASN A 185 -0.62 -12.95 -18.15
CA ASN A 185 0.16 -12.98 -19.38
C ASN A 185 1.60 -13.46 -19.11
N PRO A 186 2.04 -14.62 -19.67
CA PRO A 186 3.38 -15.15 -19.46
C PRO A 186 4.50 -14.24 -19.96
N PHE A 187 4.26 -13.49 -21.04
CA PHE A 187 5.22 -12.53 -21.58
C PHE A 187 5.50 -11.43 -20.55
N TRP A 188 4.44 -10.82 -20.02
CA TRP A 188 4.57 -9.81 -18.97
C TRP A 188 5.10 -10.40 -17.67
N LYS A 189 4.78 -11.64 -17.32
CA LYS A 189 5.42 -12.32 -16.18
C LYS A 189 6.94 -12.39 -16.34
N THR A 190 7.42 -12.64 -17.55
CA THR A 190 8.86 -12.74 -17.85
C THR A 190 9.53 -11.38 -17.91
N CYS A 191 8.87 -10.36 -18.47
CA CYS A 191 9.46 -9.03 -18.65
C CYS A 191 9.26 -8.08 -17.46
N LEU A 192 8.09 -8.12 -16.80
CA LEU A 192 7.68 -7.18 -15.75
C LEU A 192 8.24 -7.57 -14.38
N MET A 193 8.34 -8.86 -14.06
CA MET A 193 8.88 -9.30 -12.76
C MET A 193 10.31 -8.78 -12.52
N PRO A 194 11.25 -8.88 -13.48
CA PRO A 194 12.58 -8.27 -13.32
C PRO A 194 12.55 -6.76 -13.12
N VAL A 195 11.61 -6.06 -13.76
CA VAL A 195 11.46 -4.60 -13.62
C VAL A 195 10.92 -4.26 -12.23
N MET A 196 9.95 -5.02 -11.71
CA MET A 196 9.46 -4.87 -10.34
C MET A 196 10.54 -5.19 -9.32
N ASP A 197 11.30 -6.28 -9.52
CA ASP A 197 12.43 -6.64 -8.66
C ASP A 197 13.51 -5.55 -8.68
N LEU A 198 13.80 -4.98 -9.85
CA LEU A 198 14.71 -3.84 -9.98
C LEU A 198 14.17 -2.60 -9.26
N ALA A 199 12.89 -2.28 -9.40
CA ALA A 199 12.27 -1.15 -8.71
C ALA A 199 12.31 -1.34 -7.18
N ILE A 200 12.02 -2.54 -6.69
CA ILE A 200 12.15 -2.93 -5.28
C ILE A 200 13.60 -2.81 -4.83
N TRP A 201 14.56 -3.28 -5.64
CA TRP A 201 15.99 -3.21 -5.35
C TRP A 201 16.51 -1.77 -5.29
N ILE A 202 16.18 -0.94 -6.29
CA ILE A 202 16.52 0.49 -6.34
C ILE A 202 15.97 1.18 -5.10
N ARG A 203 14.71 0.90 -4.72
CA ARG A 203 14.13 1.45 -3.49
C ARG A 203 14.91 1.03 -2.24
N ARG A 204 15.15 -0.27 -2.06
CA ARG A 204 15.89 -0.80 -0.89
C ARG A 204 17.29 -0.23 -0.78
N ASN A 205 17.98 0.01 -1.89
CA ASN A 205 19.39 0.39 -1.89
C ASN A 205 19.66 1.89 -2.07
N VAL A 206 18.86 2.60 -2.86
CA VAL A 206 19.12 4.00 -3.19
C VAL A 206 18.37 4.92 -2.22
N LEU A 207 17.06 4.70 -2.06
CA LEU A 207 16.22 5.61 -1.26
C LEU A 207 16.43 5.43 0.25
N MET A 208 16.63 4.19 0.71
CA MET A 208 16.81 3.92 2.14
C MET A 208 18.22 4.24 2.67
N ARG A 209 19.25 4.35 1.81
CA ARG A 209 20.63 4.69 2.24
C ARG A 209 20.81 6.19 2.52
N GLY A 210 20.00 7.06 1.92
CA GLY A 210 20.11 8.51 2.09
C GLY A 210 19.86 9.02 3.52
N THR A 211 19.12 8.27 4.35
CA THR A 211 18.75 8.71 5.70
C THR A 211 19.75 8.35 6.79
N LYS A 212 20.71 7.43 6.53
CA LYS A 212 21.72 7.04 7.53
C LYS A 212 22.85 8.06 7.70
N LYS A 213 23.09 8.94 6.72
CA LYS A 213 24.18 9.93 6.78
C LYS A 213 23.88 11.15 7.64
N ALA A 214 22.61 11.47 7.91
CA ALA A 214 22.22 12.66 8.68
C ALA A 214 22.38 12.51 10.21
N LYS A 215 22.69 11.32 10.72
CA LYS A 215 22.75 11.04 12.18
C LYS A 215 24.17 10.89 12.74
N LYS A 216 25.21 11.21 11.95
CA LYS A 216 26.62 11.04 12.35
C LYS A 216 27.41 12.36 12.45
N THR A 217 26.72 13.49 12.41
CA THR A 217 27.25 14.83 12.67
C THR A 217 26.34 15.53 13.67
N ALA A 218 26.37 15.05 14.91
CA ALA A 218 25.91 15.73 16.10
C ALA A 218 26.73 15.20 17.27
#